data_AF-A0A3E4GTC4-F1
#
_entry.id   AF-A0A3E4GTC4-F1
#
_cell.length_a   1.000
_cell.length_b   1.000
_cell.length_c   1.000
_cell.angle_alpha   90.00
_cell.angle_beta   90.00
_cell.angle_gamma   90.00
#
_symmetry.space_group_name_H-M   'P 1'
#
loop_
_entity.id
_entity.type
_entity.pdbx_description
1 polymer ?
#
loop_
_entity_poly.entity_id
_entity_poly.type
_entity_poly.pdbx_seq_one_letter_code
_entity_poly.pdbx_strand_id
1 'polypeptide(L)'
;MRKFLRDKSSHIIFICVLLIQIIFMIFYCDMKKGYFVDELWSYGLSNSYYHAQIWEDGALDNPEISPDMFKEYMTVNEGEAFKFGSVIYNQTHDSHPPLFYMVLHAISSCFPGQFSKWFGLIPNLLYYAVTIIFLYKIGKLIKKDKYFAFFPVLFFGFSIATVNMVTYIRMYMLLTMWCTIFAYEHLEMMASRKIKMKNLISILLATFGGVFTHYYFVIFAFPMVIFQMIWMIMRKDFKMIGKYVVSGGVGGVCAVALYPAILKNLTGTGVSHSQKTLQNMHNFSDWTSRIRKFWVIVSEEMFGGVFMLLLIVCCLGILAYLITQVLWEMKLQYHADHYEIAVNNKEHTKTVYVKVKRETYLICDIILTCAFVFVISAKISPWQVNRYIMNLFPFLSLLFCYLLYFIYKLWIKNKAKIQIAMVISMMLIGGLTYYVNDPCYLYPEGENNIAISKEYTDTTCLYVYTTSYIMINEGLELQNYQRLYQMYYKDLDIKVPDVSIENSKLVVYLDRILDKKYDDLGEKVTMDPEKCLEKIQKLTGLKNSKELYQDEKAYVYELYN
;
A
#
# COMPACT_ATOMS: atom_id res chain seq x y z
N MET A 1 38.95 -11.94 15.62
CA MET A 1 38.81 -10.50 15.92
C MET A 1 38.31 -9.66 14.73
N ARG A 2 38.98 -9.58 13.57
CA ARG A 2 38.54 -8.75 12.42
C ARG A 2 37.15 -9.05 11.84
N LYS A 3 36.74 -10.32 11.73
CA LYS A 3 35.39 -10.71 11.27
C LYS A 3 34.29 -10.29 12.25
N PHE A 4 34.56 -10.46 13.55
CA PHE A 4 33.66 -10.07 14.65
C PHE A 4 33.48 -8.54 14.73
N LEU A 5 34.57 -7.78 14.63
CA LEU A 5 34.52 -6.32 14.55
C LEU A 5 33.78 -5.83 13.30
N ARG A 6 34.00 -6.50 12.15
CA ARG A 6 33.33 -6.16 10.87
C ARG A 6 31.83 -6.43 10.89
N ASP A 7 31.38 -7.52 11.53
CA ASP A 7 29.96 -7.80 11.72
C ASP A 7 29.33 -6.79 12.69
N LYS A 8 29.99 -6.44 13.80
CA LYS A 8 29.51 -5.37 14.70
C LYS A 8 29.31 -4.03 13.99
N SER A 9 30.29 -3.58 13.19
CA SER A 9 30.17 -2.32 12.44
C SER A 9 29.00 -2.31 11.46
N SER A 10 28.71 -3.44 10.79
CA SER A 10 27.56 -3.53 9.87
C SER A 10 26.21 -3.46 10.59
N HIS A 11 26.09 -4.00 11.81
CA HIS A 11 24.87 -3.87 12.60
C HIS A 11 24.67 -2.44 13.09
N ILE A 12 25.73 -1.75 13.52
CA ILE A 12 25.65 -0.34 13.93
C ILE A 12 25.19 0.53 12.76
N ILE A 13 25.80 0.38 11.58
CA ILE A 13 25.39 1.13 10.38
C ILE A 13 23.91 0.87 10.06
N PHE A 14 23.47 -0.40 10.13
CA PHE A 14 22.07 -0.75 9.88
C PHE A 14 21.12 -0.09 10.89
N ILE A 15 21.46 -0.10 12.18
CA ILE A 15 20.66 0.56 13.22
C ILE A 15 20.59 2.07 12.95
N CYS A 16 21.71 2.72 12.61
CA CYS A 16 21.71 4.15 12.28
C CYS A 16 20.82 4.45 11.07
N VAL A 17 20.92 3.65 10.00
CA VAL A 17 20.07 3.81 8.80
C VAL A 17 18.60 3.65 9.15
N LEU A 18 18.25 2.62 9.92
CA LEU A 18 16.88 2.37 10.35
C LEU A 18 16.35 3.53 11.21
N LEU A 19 17.14 4.06 12.15
CA LEU A 19 16.73 5.19 12.98
C LEU A 19 16.47 6.45 12.15
N ILE A 20 17.34 6.76 11.19
CA ILE A 20 17.15 7.89 10.27
C ILE A 20 15.87 7.70 9.45
N GLN A 21 15.63 6.48 8.96
CA GLN A 21 14.42 6.15 8.22
C GLN A 21 13.15 6.27 9.08
N ILE A 22 13.19 5.86 10.35
CA ILE A 22 12.06 6.03 11.27
C ILE A 22 11.78 7.52 11.53
N ILE A 23 12.82 8.34 11.76
CA ILE A 23 12.65 9.80 11.92
C ILE A 23 12.03 10.41 10.67
N PHE A 24 12.51 10.01 9.49
CA PHE A 24 11.95 10.43 8.21
C PHE A 24 10.47 10.04 8.05
N MET A 25 10.10 8.82 8.45
CA MET A 25 8.70 8.38 8.40
C MET A 25 7.82 9.11 9.43
N ILE A 26 8.34 9.42 10.62
CA ILE A 26 7.63 10.22 11.63
C ILE A 26 7.32 11.61 11.10
N PHE A 27 8.26 12.24 10.37
CA PHE A 27 8.03 13.53 9.71
C PHE A 27 6.82 13.47 8.76
N TYR A 28 6.72 12.46 7.89
CA TYR A 28 5.55 12.31 7.02
C TYR A 28 4.27 11.91 7.76
N CYS A 29 4.37 11.12 8.83
CA CYS A 29 3.24 10.83 9.72
C CYS A 29 2.70 12.11 10.37
N ASP A 30 3.57 13.06 10.70
CA ASP A 30 3.16 14.37 11.21
C ASP A 30 2.48 15.22 10.13
N MET A 31 3.04 15.24 8.91
CA MET A 31 2.46 15.90 7.74
C MET A 31 1.07 15.37 7.33
N LYS A 32 0.68 14.17 7.78
CA LYS A 32 -0.68 13.66 7.54
C LYS A 32 -1.69 14.45 8.38
N LYS A 33 -2.55 15.25 7.74
CA LYS A 33 -3.55 16.12 8.39
C LYS A 33 -5.00 15.75 8.10
N GLY A 34 -5.24 14.86 7.15
CA GLY A 34 -6.56 14.33 6.84
C GLY A 34 -6.52 12.84 6.53
N TYR A 35 -7.66 12.32 6.06
CA TYR A 35 -7.88 10.89 5.90
C TYR A 35 -8.61 10.60 4.59
N PHE A 36 -8.22 9.50 3.97
CA PHE A 36 -9.02 8.85 2.96
C PHE A 36 -10.19 8.12 3.62
N VAL A 37 -11.34 8.02 2.93
CA VAL A 37 -12.55 7.35 3.43
C VAL A 37 -12.28 5.95 4.01
N ASP A 38 -11.44 5.14 3.35
CA ASP A 38 -11.13 3.79 3.82
C ASP A 38 -10.36 3.77 5.16
N GLU A 39 -9.66 4.85 5.50
CA GLU A 39 -8.96 4.97 6.79
C GLU A 39 -9.98 5.20 7.91
N LEU A 40 -11.00 6.03 7.68
CA LEU A 40 -12.08 6.24 8.64
C LEU A 40 -12.95 4.98 8.79
N TRP A 41 -13.20 4.25 7.70
CA TRP A 41 -13.78 2.91 7.78
C TRP A 41 -12.91 1.91 8.52
N SER A 42 -11.58 2.05 8.50
CA SER A 42 -10.72 1.19 9.29
C SER A 42 -10.97 1.38 10.79
N TYR A 43 -11.18 2.62 11.23
CA TYR A 43 -11.61 2.90 12.61
C TYR A 43 -13.01 2.36 12.88
N GLY A 44 -13.98 2.67 12.01
CA GLY A 44 -15.35 2.16 12.09
C GLY A 44 -15.41 0.66 12.29
N LEU A 45 -14.92 -0.09 11.30
CA LEU A 45 -14.89 -1.55 11.30
C LEU A 45 -14.11 -2.17 12.47
N SER A 46 -13.21 -1.41 13.10
CA SER A 46 -12.46 -1.86 14.29
C SER A 46 -13.19 -1.53 15.59
N ASN A 47 -13.90 -0.42 15.67
CA ASN A 47 -14.30 0.17 16.94
C ASN A 47 -15.81 0.18 17.17
N SER A 48 -16.61 0.25 16.11
CA SER A 48 -18.06 0.17 16.22
C SER A 48 -18.49 -1.17 16.82
N TYR A 49 -19.52 -1.14 17.66
CA TYR A 49 -19.97 -2.32 18.39
C TYR A 49 -21.09 -3.06 17.65
N TYR A 50 -20.74 -4.18 17.02
CA TYR A 50 -21.62 -5.02 16.20
C TYR A 50 -22.37 -4.26 15.10
N HIS A 51 -21.71 -3.26 14.51
CA HIS A 51 -22.31 -2.34 13.55
C HIS A 51 -21.29 -1.98 12.46
N ALA A 52 -21.22 -2.76 11.39
CA ALA A 52 -20.09 -2.73 10.46
C ALA A 52 -20.06 -1.49 9.56
N GLN A 53 -21.23 -0.95 9.24
CA GLN A 53 -21.38 0.24 8.41
C GLN A 53 -22.22 1.28 9.14
N ILE A 54 -21.85 2.56 9.01
CA ILE A 54 -22.54 3.68 9.68
C ILE A 54 -24.02 3.86 9.28
N TRP A 55 -24.46 3.19 8.21
CA TRP A 55 -25.84 3.22 7.71
C TRP A 55 -26.64 1.95 8.02
N GLU A 56 -26.07 1.01 8.79
CA GLU A 56 -26.83 -0.14 9.27
C GLU A 56 -27.96 0.31 10.22
N ASP A 57 -28.94 -0.58 10.45
CA ASP A 57 -30.05 -0.37 11.39
C ASP A 57 -30.90 0.89 11.15
N GLY A 58 -30.88 1.44 9.94
CA GLY A 58 -31.64 2.64 9.58
C GLY A 58 -31.07 3.94 10.13
N ALA A 59 -29.80 3.97 10.54
CA ALA A 59 -29.15 5.15 11.11
C ALA A 59 -29.17 6.39 10.21
N LEU A 60 -29.33 6.21 8.89
CA LEU A 60 -29.45 7.27 7.88
C LEU A 60 -30.85 7.35 7.23
N ASP A 61 -31.87 6.73 7.83
CA ASP A 61 -33.24 6.74 7.26
C ASP A 61 -33.92 8.10 7.45
N ASN A 62 -33.56 8.82 8.51
CA ASN A 62 -34.11 10.15 8.81
C ASN A 62 -33.26 11.25 8.14
N PRO A 63 -33.89 12.33 7.64
CA PRO A 63 -33.15 13.48 7.12
C PRO A 63 -32.27 14.14 8.18
N GLU A 64 -32.76 14.29 9.41
CA GLU A 64 -31.96 14.77 10.54
C GLU A 64 -31.25 13.60 11.21
N ILE A 65 -29.93 13.71 11.37
CA ILE A 65 -29.09 12.67 11.99
C ILE A 65 -28.25 13.28 13.12
N SER A 66 -27.89 12.45 14.11
CA SER A 66 -27.03 12.88 15.21
C SER A 66 -25.59 13.04 14.74
N PRO A 67 -24.95 14.22 14.87
CA PRO A 67 -23.52 14.41 14.60
C PRO A 67 -22.61 13.50 15.43
N ASP A 68 -23.02 13.16 16.66
CA ASP A 68 -22.25 12.30 17.56
C ASP A 68 -22.03 10.89 17.00
N MET A 69 -22.91 10.44 16.08
CA MET A 69 -22.83 9.11 15.48
C MET A 69 -21.49 8.85 14.79
N PHE A 70 -20.85 9.88 14.20
CA PHE A 70 -19.56 9.72 13.53
C PHE A 70 -18.45 9.41 14.52
N LYS A 71 -18.47 10.10 15.67
CA LYS A 71 -17.49 9.88 16.74
C LYS A 71 -17.69 8.52 17.39
N GLU A 72 -18.93 8.17 17.70
CA GLU A 72 -19.30 6.86 18.28
C GLU A 72 -18.92 5.71 17.34
N TYR A 73 -19.08 5.90 16.03
CA TYR A 73 -18.68 4.92 15.02
C TYR A 73 -17.17 4.74 14.94
N MET A 74 -16.38 5.83 14.99
CA MET A 74 -14.92 5.78 14.81
C MET A 74 -14.13 5.46 16.09
N THR A 75 -14.74 5.55 17.27
CA THR A 75 -14.05 5.39 18.57
C THR A 75 -14.56 4.20 19.34
N VAL A 76 -13.75 3.68 20.27
CA VAL A 76 -14.20 2.64 21.20
C VAL A 76 -14.96 3.34 22.32
N ASN A 77 -16.25 3.05 22.48
CA ASN A 77 -17.05 3.70 23.53
C ASN A 77 -16.83 3.03 24.89
N GLU A 78 -17.33 3.67 25.95
CA GLU A 78 -17.25 3.11 27.30
C GLU A 78 -17.95 1.74 27.38
N GLY A 79 -17.27 0.75 27.96
CA GLY A 79 -17.78 -0.62 28.05
C GLY A 79 -17.49 -1.52 26.84
N GLU A 80 -17.00 -0.97 25.73
CA GLU A 80 -16.73 -1.69 24.47
C GLU A 80 -15.25 -2.07 24.30
N ALA A 81 -14.40 -1.69 25.25
CA ALA A 81 -12.97 -1.98 25.22
C ALA A 81 -12.67 -3.48 25.14
N PHE A 82 -11.76 -3.84 24.23
CA PHE A 82 -11.26 -5.20 23.98
C PHE A 82 -12.35 -6.23 23.59
N LYS A 83 -13.48 -5.77 23.04
CA LYS A 83 -14.56 -6.63 22.54
C LYS A 83 -14.26 -7.14 21.13
N PHE A 84 -13.25 -7.99 20.99
CA PHE A 84 -12.83 -8.56 19.71
C PHE A 84 -13.91 -9.35 18.96
N GLY A 85 -14.95 -9.82 19.65
CA GLY A 85 -16.13 -10.43 19.02
C GLY A 85 -16.85 -9.48 18.06
N SER A 86 -16.92 -8.18 18.42
CA SER A 86 -17.46 -7.13 17.54
C SER A 86 -16.62 -6.99 16.28
N VAL A 87 -15.29 -6.92 16.43
CA VAL A 87 -14.36 -6.79 15.29
C VAL A 87 -14.53 -7.94 14.30
N ILE A 88 -14.60 -9.18 14.82
CA ILE A 88 -14.81 -10.38 13.97
C ILE A 88 -16.16 -10.29 13.27
N TYR A 89 -17.23 -9.91 13.97
CA TYR A 89 -18.56 -9.72 13.38
C TYR A 89 -18.55 -8.66 12.28
N ASN A 90 -17.99 -7.49 12.54
CA ASN A 90 -17.91 -6.39 11.57
C ASN A 90 -17.17 -6.84 10.30
N GLN A 91 -16.07 -7.58 10.45
CA GLN A 91 -15.37 -8.11 9.29
C GLN A 91 -16.18 -9.13 8.49
N THR A 92 -17.10 -9.88 9.09
CA THR A 92 -17.97 -10.78 8.30
C THR A 92 -18.89 -10.04 7.32
N HIS A 93 -19.10 -8.75 7.56
CA HIS A 93 -19.82 -7.81 6.69
C HIS A 93 -18.87 -7.00 5.78
N ASP A 94 -17.55 -7.20 5.90
CA ASP A 94 -16.51 -6.64 5.03
C ASP A 94 -15.75 -7.75 4.26
N SER A 95 -14.95 -7.33 3.28
CA SER A 95 -14.15 -8.22 2.44
C SER A 95 -12.83 -8.66 3.09
N HIS A 96 -12.42 -8.05 4.20
CA HIS A 96 -11.08 -8.20 4.74
C HIS A 96 -11.01 -9.09 6.00
N PRO A 97 -9.92 -9.86 6.17
CA PRO A 97 -9.63 -10.57 7.41
C PRO A 97 -9.30 -9.65 8.60
N PRO A 98 -9.49 -10.09 9.86
CA PRO A 98 -9.61 -9.20 11.01
C PRO A 98 -8.30 -8.74 11.66
N LEU A 99 -7.12 -9.27 11.32
CA LEU A 99 -5.90 -9.03 12.11
C LEU A 99 -5.55 -7.54 12.27
N PHE A 100 -5.61 -6.77 11.19
CA PHE A 100 -5.33 -5.34 11.23
C PHE A 100 -6.31 -4.58 12.13
N TYR A 101 -7.61 -4.87 11.96
CA TYR A 101 -8.69 -4.22 12.70
C TYR A 101 -8.65 -4.58 14.19
N MET A 102 -8.28 -5.81 14.54
CA MET A 102 -8.09 -6.20 15.94
C MET A 102 -6.91 -5.45 16.59
N VAL A 103 -5.81 -5.21 15.86
CA VAL A 103 -4.70 -4.41 16.40
C VAL A 103 -5.14 -2.97 16.62
N LEU A 104 -5.86 -2.39 15.65
CA LEU A 104 -6.37 -1.02 15.78
C LEU A 104 -7.35 -0.91 16.97
N HIS A 105 -8.30 -1.84 17.08
CA HIS A 105 -9.23 -1.93 18.22
C HIS A 105 -8.51 -2.08 19.56
N ALA A 106 -7.48 -2.91 19.64
CA ALA A 106 -6.72 -3.11 20.88
C ALA A 106 -6.04 -1.81 21.34
N ILE A 107 -5.54 -1.00 20.41
CA ILE A 107 -4.91 0.29 20.72
C ILE A 107 -5.99 1.31 21.09
N SER A 108 -7.06 1.42 20.31
CA SER A 108 -8.19 2.30 20.61
C SER A 108 -8.86 1.97 21.96
N SER A 109 -8.90 0.69 22.34
CA SER A 109 -9.43 0.22 23.63
C SER A 109 -8.63 0.71 24.84
N CYS A 110 -7.36 1.07 24.66
CA CYS A 110 -6.56 1.71 25.70
C CYS A 110 -6.94 3.20 25.91
N PHE A 111 -7.68 3.79 24.98
CA PHE A 111 -8.09 5.20 24.99
C PHE A 111 -9.57 5.37 24.59
N PRO A 112 -10.53 4.85 25.38
CA PRO A 112 -11.95 4.96 25.05
C PRO A 112 -12.40 6.41 24.80
N GLY A 113 -13.30 6.61 23.85
CA GLY A 113 -13.85 7.91 23.43
C GLY A 113 -12.88 8.82 22.68
N GLN A 114 -11.66 8.35 22.36
CA GLN A 114 -10.66 9.13 21.65
C GLN A 114 -10.44 8.62 20.23
N PHE A 115 -10.27 9.57 19.30
CA PHE A 115 -9.81 9.32 17.94
C PHE A 115 -8.40 9.90 17.76
N SER A 116 -7.50 9.16 17.10
CA SER A 116 -6.14 9.63 16.84
C SER A 116 -5.49 8.89 15.68
N LYS A 117 -4.93 9.61 14.69
CA LYS A 117 -4.11 9.00 13.61
C LYS A 117 -3.02 8.07 14.15
N TRP A 118 -2.46 8.40 15.31
CA TRP A 118 -1.33 7.65 15.88
C TRP A 118 -1.70 6.22 16.27
N PHE A 119 -2.98 5.92 16.50
CA PHE A 119 -3.43 4.56 16.77
C PHE A 119 -3.18 3.62 15.58
N GLY A 120 -3.29 4.13 14.35
CA GLY A 120 -2.94 3.40 13.13
C GLY A 120 -1.48 3.57 12.69
N LEU A 121 -0.92 4.79 12.83
CA LEU A 121 0.42 5.10 12.32
C LEU A 121 1.55 4.46 13.14
N ILE A 122 1.43 4.35 14.48
CA ILE A 122 2.46 3.72 15.31
C ILE A 122 2.63 2.23 14.94
N PRO A 123 1.55 1.42 14.82
CA PRO A 123 1.67 0.06 14.28
C PRO A 123 2.33 0.01 12.90
N ASN A 124 1.94 0.89 11.97
CA ASN A 124 2.55 0.94 10.64
C ASN A 124 4.05 1.20 10.68
N LEU A 125 4.53 2.09 11.56
CA LEU A 125 5.97 2.33 11.78
C LEU A 125 6.69 1.07 12.28
N LEU A 126 6.06 0.29 13.17
CA LEU A 126 6.62 -0.98 13.65
C LEU A 126 6.67 -2.02 12.52
N TYR A 127 5.60 -2.17 11.74
CA TYR A 127 5.55 -3.08 10.60
C TYR A 127 6.60 -2.71 9.54
N TYR A 128 6.80 -1.41 9.30
CA TYR A 128 7.85 -0.88 8.46
C TYR A 128 9.24 -1.25 8.97
N ALA A 129 9.53 -1.04 10.26
CA ALA A 129 10.82 -1.38 10.85
C ALA A 129 11.13 -2.88 10.67
N VAL A 130 10.16 -3.75 10.91
CA VAL A 130 10.29 -5.20 10.69
C VAL A 130 10.54 -5.50 9.21
N THR A 131 9.80 -4.85 8.30
CA THR A 131 9.99 -5.00 6.84
C THR A 131 11.42 -4.64 6.43
N ILE A 132 11.96 -3.53 6.92
CA ILE A 132 13.35 -3.10 6.64
C ILE A 132 14.38 -4.11 7.19
N ILE A 133 14.16 -4.64 8.39
CA ILE A 133 15.02 -5.68 8.99
C ILE A 133 15.05 -6.93 8.11
N PHE A 134 13.90 -7.41 7.64
CA PHE A 134 13.83 -8.60 6.81
C PHE A 134 14.31 -8.34 5.38
N LEU A 135 14.06 -7.17 4.80
CA LEU A 135 14.63 -6.76 3.51
C LEU A 135 16.17 -6.73 3.55
N TYR A 136 16.76 -6.19 4.62
CA TYR A 136 18.21 -6.24 4.83
C TYR A 136 18.73 -7.68 4.89
N LYS A 137 18.03 -8.56 5.62
CA LYS A 137 18.40 -9.98 5.70
C LYS A 137 18.31 -10.67 4.33
N ILE A 138 17.28 -10.39 3.53
CA ILE A 138 17.13 -10.90 2.15
C ILE A 138 18.29 -10.41 1.28
N GLY A 139 18.61 -9.11 1.33
CA GLY A 139 19.76 -8.55 0.60
C GLY A 139 21.08 -9.28 0.90
N LYS A 140 21.32 -9.63 2.18
CA LYS A 140 22.50 -10.42 2.59
C LYS A 140 22.47 -11.88 2.13
N LEU A 141 21.29 -12.48 1.97
CA LEU A 141 21.15 -13.84 1.45
C LEU A 141 21.52 -13.89 -0.04
N ILE A 142 20.99 -12.93 -0.79
CA ILE A 142 21.14 -12.83 -2.24
C ILE A 142 22.58 -12.51 -2.61
N LYS A 143 23.19 -11.51 -1.99
CA LYS A 143 24.57 -11.12 -2.29
C LYS A 143 25.44 -11.19 -1.07
N LYS A 144 26.57 -11.91 -1.19
CA LYS A 144 27.59 -11.98 -0.14
C LYS A 144 28.46 -10.71 -0.01
N ASP A 145 28.13 -9.65 -0.76
CA ASP A 145 28.80 -8.37 -0.63
C ASP A 145 28.37 -7.67 0.68
N LYS A 146 29.33 -7.09 1.41
CA LYS A 146 29.08 -6.48 2.73
C LYS A 146 28.09 -5.32 2.66
N TYR A 147 28.06 -4.60 1.53
CA TYR A 147 27.34 -3.34 1.40
C TYR A 147 26.08 -3.45 0.54
N PHE A 148 25.98 -4.46 -0.33
CA PHE A 148 24.84 -4.62 -1.22
C PHE A 148 23.48 -4.54 -0.49
N ALA A 149 23.36 -5.18 0.67
CA ALA A 149 22.11 -5.23 1.43
C ALA A 149 21.59 -3.86 1.91
N PHE A 150 22.44 -2.83 1.96
CA PHE A 150 22.00 -1.48 2.32
C PHE A 150 21.31 -0.76 1.16
N PHE A 151 21.69 -1.04 -0.10
CA PHE A 151 21.09 -0.37 -1.26
C PHE A 151 19.57 -0.56 -1.36
N PRO A 152 19.00 -1.78 -1.32
CA PRO A 152 17.55 -1.94 -1.38
C PRO A 152 16.85 -1.38 -0.14
N VAL A 153 17.49 -1.42 1.03
CA VAL A 153 16.96 -0.81 2.26
C VAL A 153 16.88 0.70 2.15
N LEU A 154 17.92 1.36 1.62
CA LEU A 154 17.94 2.80 1.40
C LEU A 154 16.93 3.18 0.33
N PHE A 155 16.93 2.48 -0.81
CA PHE A 155 16.06 2.80 -1.94
C PHE A 155 14.58 2.60 -1.61
N PHE A 156 14.21 1.49 -0.96
CA PHE A 156 12.84 1.29 -0.48
C PHE A 156 12.54 2.24 0.67
N GLY A 157 13.36 2.27 1.71
CA GLY A 157 13.01 2.93 2.95
C GLY A 157 12.88 4.45 2.88
N PHE A 158 13.35 5.10 1.81
CA PHE A 158 13.13 6.53 1.55
C PHE A 158 12.18 6.81 0.37
N SER A 159 11.59 5.82 -0.30
CA SER A 159 10.72 6.06 -1.46
C SER A 159 9.35 6.62 -1.07
N ILE A 160 8.71 7.35 -2.00
CA ILE A 160 7.31 7.79 -1.87
C ILE A 160 6.38 6.59 -1.68
N ALA A 161 6.62 5.51 -2.43
CA ALA A 161 5.92 4.23 -2.25
C ALA A 161 5.89 3.74 -0.79
N THR A 162 6.98 3.93 -0.04
CA THR A 162 7.05 3.56 1.37
C THR A 162 6.35 4.57 2.27
N VAL A 163 6.52 5.87 1.99
CA VAL A 163 5.78 6.93 2.70
C VAL A 163 4.28 6.65 2.60
N ASN A 164 3.77 6.42 1.39
CA ASN A 164 2.37 6.07 1.13
C ASN A 164 1.92 4.84 1.93
N MET A 165 2.74 3.79 1.98
CA MET A 165 2.41 2.57 2.71
C MET A 165 2.36 2.78 4.23
N VAL A 166 3.25 3.62 4.77
CA VAL A 166 3.30 3.92 6.22
C VAL A 166 2.19 4.86 6.63
N THR A 167 1.92 5.91 5.85
CA THR A 167 0.92 6.95 6.19
C THR A 167 -0.51 6.52 5.92
N TYR A 168 -0.73 5.51 5.08
CA TYR A 168 -2.05 4.96 4.84
C TYR A 168 -2.48 4.01 5.97
N ILE A 169 -3.44 4.42 6.78
CA ILE A 169 -3.95 3.67 7.95
C ILE A 169 -4.84 2.52 7.47
N ARG A 170 -4.19 1.50 6.91
CA ARG A 170 -4.78 0.28 6.36
C ARG A 170 -3.83 -0.89 6.56
N MET A 171 -4.34 -2.09 6.32
CA MET A 171 -3.65 -3.37 6.46
C MET A 171 -2.44 -3.60 5.53
N TYR A 172 -2.12 -2.69 4.60
CA TYR A 172 -1.12 -2.92 3.55
C TYR A 172 0.33 -2.95 4.05
N MET A 173 0.69 -2.12 5.04
CA MET A 173 2.03 -2.18 5.65
C MET A 173 2.20 -3.48 6.46
N LEU A 174 1.16 -3.90 7.18
CA LEU A 174 1.12 -5.18 7.90
C LEU A 174 1.24 -6.38 6.95
N LEU A 175 0.48 -6.36 5.84
CA LEU A 175 0.56 -7.38 4.79
C LEU A 175 1.99 -7.47 4.20
N THR A 176 2.59 -6.31 3.91
CA THR A 176 3.95 -6.23 3.35
C THR A 176 4.99 -6.80 4.31
N MET A 177 4.84 -6.54 5.61
CA MET A 177 5.66 -7.16 6.64
C MET A 177 5.56 -8.69 6.58
N TRP A 178 4.35 -9.25 6.55
CA TRP A 178 4.15 -10.70 6.46
C TRP A 178 4.72 -11.31 5.17
N CYS A 179 4.53 -10.66 4.02
CA CYS A 179 5.10 -11.09 2.75
C CYS A 179 6.63 -11.10 2.79
N THR A 180 7.25 -10.09 3.42
CA THR A 180 8.70 -9.97 3.53
C THR A 180 9.30 -11.00 4.50
N ILE A 181 8.64 -11.28 5.63
CA ILE A 181 9.02 -12.37 6.54
C ILE A 181 8.92 -13.71 5.82
N PHE A 182 7.78 -13.98 5.17
CA PHE A 182 7.53 -15.21 4.44
C PHE A 182 8.61 -15.44 3.36
N ALA A 183 8.89 -14.42 2.54
CA ALA A 183 9.91 -14.48 1.51
C ALA A 183 11.30 -14.74 2.09
N TYR A 184 11.67 -14.09 3.19
CA TYR A 184 12.96 -14.35 3.84
C TYR A 184 13.12 -15.81 4.27
N GLU A 185 12.11 -16.42 4.88
CA GLU A 185 12.20 -17.81 5.33
C GLU A 185 12.36 -18.78 4.16
N HIS A 186 11.64 -18.55 3.04
CA HIS A 186 11.79 -19.33 1.81
C HIS A 186 13.22 -19.25 1.27
N LEU A 187 13.70 -18.02 1.10
CA LEU A 187 15.03 -17.76 0.57
C LEU A 187 16.14 -18.27 1.52
N GLU A 188 15.97 -18.20 2.84
CA GLU A 188 16.95 -18.74 3.81
C GLU A 188 17.01 -20.26 3.78
N MET A 189 15.86 -20.93 3.71
CA MET A 189 15.80 -22.39 3.58
C MET A 189 16.45 -22.87 2.29
N MET A 190 16.17 -22.20 1.17
CA MET A 190 16.82 -22.49 -0.11
C MET A 190 18.33 -22.27 -0.06
N ALA A 191 18.75 -21.14 0.52
CA ALA A 191 20.15 -20.77 0.58
C ALA A 191 20.97 -21.64 1.54
N SER A 192 20.38 -22.06 2.66
CA SER A 192 21.03 -22.85 3.71
C SER A 192 20.89 -24.36 3.50
N ARG A 193 19.90 -24.79 2.70
CA ARG A 193 19.50 -26.18 2.48
C ARG A 193 19.13 -26.92 3.77
N LYS A 194 18.69 -26.19 4.78
CA LYS A 194 18.30 -26.73 6.09
C LYS A 194 17.03 -26.04 6.56
N ILE A 195 16.23 -26.77 7.33
CA ILE A 195 15.09 -26.22 8.08
C ILE A 195 15.43 -26.29 9.56
N LYS A 196 15.41 -25.14 10.23
CA LYS A 196 15.52 -25.01 11.68
C LYS A 196 14.11 -24.80 12.25
N MET A 197 13.93 -25.09 13.54
CA MET A 197 12.63 -24.90 14.20
C MET A 197 12.12 -23.46 14.08
N LYS A 198 13.01 -22.48 14.21
CA LYS A 198 12.67 -21.06 14.01
C LYS A 198 12.08 -20.77 12.63
N ASN A 199 12.52 -21.47 11.57
CA ASN A 199 12.02 -21.23 10.22
C ASN A 199 10.57 -21.73 10.12
N LEU A 200 10.28 -22.89 10.72
CA LEU A 200 8.93 -23.43 10.76
C LEU A 200 8.00 -22.50 11.54
N ILE A 201 8.36 -22.12 12.76
CA ILE A 201 7.55 -21.20 13.56
C ILE A 201 7.32 -19.88 12.79
N SER A 202 8.36 -19.32 12.17
CA SER A 202 8.26 -18.10 11.37
C SER A 202 7.35 -18.26 10.15
N ILE A 203 7.41 -19.38 9.42
CA ILE A 203 6.49 -19.69 8.31
C ILE A 203 5.06 -19.84 8.80
N LEU A 204 4.83 -20.57 9.89
CA LEU A 204 3.50 -20.73 10.48
C LEU A 204 2.90 -19.36 10.83
N LEU A 205 3.66 -18.53 11.55
CA LEU A 205 3.22 -17.19 11.95
C LEU A 205 3.01 -16.27 10.75
N ALA A 206 3.90 -16.31 9.74
CA ALA A 206 3.77 -15.49 8.55
C ALA A 206 2.59 -15.93 7.68
N THR A 207 2.32 -17.23 7.58
CA THR A 207 1.15 -17.75 6.86
C THR A 207 -0.14 -17.42 7.60
N PHE A 208 -0.20 -17.66 8.91
CA PHE A 208 -1.34 -17.28 9.74
C PHE A 208 -1.59 -15.78 9.65
N GLY A 209 -0.60 -14.97 10.02
CA GLY A 209 -0.70 -13.52 10.04
C GLY A 209 -1.01 -12.92 8.67
N GLY A 210 -0.37 -13.41 7.61
CA GLY A 210 -0.62 -12.98 6.24
C GLY A 210 -2.05 -13.24 5.78
N VAL A 211 -2.52 -14.48 5.92
CA VAL A 211 -3.90 -14.87 5.55
C VAL A 211 -4.92 -14.13 6.41
N PHE A 212 -4.63 -13.95 7.70
CA PHE A 212 -5.51 -13.26 8.65
C PHE A 212 -5.44 -11.73 8.56
N THR A 213 -4.56 -11.18 7.70
CA THR A 213 -4.49 -9.75 7.36
C THR A 213 -5.19 -9.45 6.05
N HIS A 214 -4.90 -10.22 4.98
CA HIS A 214 -5.44 -9.94 3.66
C HIS A 214 -5.32 -11.16 2.74
N TYR A 215 -6.36 -11.44 1.95
CA TYR A 215 -6.35 -12.52 0.96
C TYR A 215 -5.27 -12.37 -0.15
N TYR A 216 -4.76 -11.17 -0.40
CA TYR A 216 -3.64 -10.94 -1.32
C TYR A 216 -2.34 -11.63 -0.86
N PHE A 217 -2.22 -11.98 0.43
CA PHE A 217 -1.12 -12.80 0.91
C PHE A 217 -1.06 -14.16 0.20
N VAL A 218 -2.20 -14.80 -0.06
CA VAL A 218 -2.25 -16.11 -0.72
C VAL A 218 -1.72 -15.99 -2.16
N ILE A 219 -2.07 -14.91 -2.85
CA ILE A 219 -1.59 -14.60 -4.21
C ILE A 219 -0.08 -14.43 -4.21
N PHE A 220 0.47 -13.77 -3.19
CA PHE A 220 1.91 -13.61 -2.99
C PHE A 220 2.61 -14.93 -2.65
N ALA A 221 2.05 -15.70 -1.72
CA ALA A 221 2.65 -16.94 -1.24
C ALA A 221 2.68 -18.05 -2.30
N PHE A 222 1.65 -18.12 -3.16
CA PHE A 222 1.48 -19.17 -4.16
C PHE A 222 2.72 -19.42 -5.06
N PRO A 223 3.26 -18.43 -5.81
CA PRO A 223 4.43 -18.65 -6.65
C PRO A 223 5.67 -19.05 -5.85
N MET A 224 5.89 -18.46 -4.66
CA MET A 224 7.03 -18.81 -3.79
C MET A 224 6.93 -20.26 -3.31
N VAL A 225 5.74 -20.71 -2.90
CA VAL A 225 5.50 -22.09 -2.46
C VAL A 225 5.75 -23.06 -3.62
N ILE A 226 5.23 -22.77 -4.82
CA ILE A 226 5.45 -23.60 -6.00
C ILE A 226 6.94 -23.72 -6.32
N PHE A 227 7.65 -22.59 -6.36
CA PHE A 227 9.08 -22.59 -6.66
C PHE A 227 9.88 -23.36 -5.61
N GLN A 228 9.57 -23.15 -4.33
CA GLN A 228 10.17 -23.86 -3.20
C GLN A 228 9.92 -25.37 -3.29
N MET A 229 8.69 -25.79 -3.62
CA MET A 229 8.30 -27.19 -3.75
C MET A 229 9.03 -27.87 -4.92
N ILE A 230 9.05 -27.25 -6.11
CA ILE A 230 9.83 -27.75 -7.25
C ILE A 230 11.29 -27.93 -6.86
N TRP A 231 11.89 -26.93 -6.21
CA TRP A 231 13.28 -26.98 -5.76
C TRP A 231 13.54 -28.12 -4.75
N MET A 232 12.64 -28.39 -3.81
CA MET A 232 12.78 -29.50 -2.86
C MET A 232 12.57 -30.88 -3.52
N ILE A 233 11.60 -30.99 -4.43
CA ILE A 233 11.29 -32.22 -5.18
C ILE A 233 12.46 -32.61 -6.07
N MET A 234 13.04 -31.67 -6.81
CA MET A 234 14.23 -31.89 -7.64
C MET A 234 15.43 -32.41 -6.82
N ARG A 235 15.46 -32.12 -5.52
CA ARG A 235 16.48 -32.59 -4.57
C ARG A 235 16.10 -33.88 -3.86
N LYS A 236 14.89 -34.41 -4.06
CA LYS A 236 14.34 -35.60 -3.40
C LYS A 236 14.35 -35.50 -1.87
N ASP A 237 14.21 -34.29 -1.31
CA ASP A 237 14.25 -34.05 0.15
C ASP A 237 12.84 -34.08 0.77
N PHE A 238 12.21 -35.26 0.75
CA PHE A 238 10.81 -35.43 1.20
C PHE A 238 10.58 -35.09 2.68
N LYS A 239 11.61 -35.26 3.52
CA LYS A 239 11.54 -34.84 4.93
C LYS A 239 11.44 -33.33 5.07
N MET A 240 12.17 -32.59 4.25
CA MET A 240 12.09 -31.13 4.19
C MET A 240 10.71 -30.67 3.70
N ILE A 241 10.18 -31.34 2.68
CA ILE A 241 8.82 -31.10 2.15
C ILE A 241 7.77 -31.29 3.24
N GLY A 242 7.77 -32.42 3.94
CA GLY A 242 6.78 -32.71 4.98
C GLY A 242 6.76 -31.64 6.09
N LYS A 243 7.93 -31.25 6.60
CA LYS A 243 8.03 -30.18 7.63
C LYS A 243 7.50 -28.84 7.12
N TYR A 244 7.87 -28.48 5.89
CA TYR A 244 7.46 -27.22 5.26
C TYR A 244 5.94 -27.17 5.05
N VAL A 245 5.36 -28.23 4.49
CA VAL A 245 3.91 -28.33 4.24
C VAL A 245 3.12 -28.31 5.54
N VAL A 246 3.53 -29.07 6.57
CA VAL A 246 2.85 -29.05 7.88
C VAL A 246 2.86 -27.64 8.47
N SER A 247 3.99 -26.95 8.40
CA SER A 247 4.12 -25.61 8.99
C SER A 247 3.25 -24.55 8.30
N GLY A 248 3.28 -24.48 6.96
CA GLY A 248 2.44 -23.56 6.21
C GLY A 248 0.96 -23.95 6.28
N GLY A 249 0.66 -25.25 6.17
CA GLY A 249 -0.69 -25.80 6.25
C GLY A 249 -1.36 -25.51 7.59
N VAL A 250 -0.67 -25.73 8.71
CA VAL A 250 -1.19 -25.40 10.06
C VAL A 250 -1.49 -23.90 10.16
N GLY A 251 -0.59 -23.02 9.70
CA GLY A 251 -0.83 -21.58 9.73
C GLY A 251 -2.08 -21.17 8.95
N GLY A 252 -2.26 -21.71 7.74
CA GLY A 252 -3.44 -21.44 6.91
C GLY A 252 -4.73 -21.99 7.50
N VAL A 253 -4.70 -23.24 8.01
CA VAL A 253 -5.85 -23.88 8.66
C VAL A 253 -6.26 -23.12 9.91
N CYS A 254 -5.32 -22.66 10.74
CA CYS A 254 -5.63 -21.85 11.92
C CYS A 254 -6.33 -20.52 11.55
N ALA A 255 -5.88 -19.85 10.48
CA ALA A 255 -6.51 -18.60 10.03
C ALA A 255 -7.96 -18.84 9.57
N VAL A 256 -8.19 -19.90 8.79
CA VAL A 256 -9.53 -20.29 8.31
C VAL A 256 -10.42 -20.76 9.46
N ALA A 257 -9.88 -21.51 10.42
CA ALA A 257 -10.65 -22.01 11.56
C ALA A 257 -11.13 -20.86 12.47
N LEU A 258 -10.30 -19.83 12.67
CA LEU A 258 -10.67 -18.65 13.47
C LEU A 258 -11.56 -17.67 12.71
N TYR A 259 -11.52 -17.66 11.38
CA TYR A 259 -12.35 -16.77 10.56
C TYR A 259 -12.77 -17.44 9.24
N PRO A 260 -13.80 -18.31 9.26
CA PRO A 260 -14.21 -19.09 8.08
C PRO A 260 -14.69 -18.25 6.89
N ALA A 261 -15.10 -17.01 7.12
CA ALA A 261 -15.54 -16.08 6.07
C ALA A 261 -14.45 -15.80 5.01
N ILE A 262 -13.17 -16.03 5.33
CA ILE A 262 -12.06 -16.04 4.34
C ILE A 262 -12.39 -16.91 3.13
N LEU A 263 -13.00 -18.09 3.33
CA LEU A 263 -13.33 -18.99 2.23
C LEU A 263 -14.38 -18.39 1.30
N LYS A 264 -15.44 -17.78 1.84
CA LYS A 264 -16.50 -17.13 1.05
C LYS A 264 -15.95 -15.98 0.21
N ASN A 265 -15.03 -15.19 0.79
CA ASN A 265 -14.40 -14.06 0.10
C ASN A 265 -13.43 -14.54 -0.99
N LEU A 266 -12.73 -15.66 -0.78
CA LEU A 266 -11.86 -16.28 -1.78
C LEU A 266 -12.64 -16.92 -2.95
N THR A 267 -13.83 -17.48 -2.69
CA THR A 267 -14.66 -18.13 -3.73
C THR A 267 -15.51 -17.15 -4.55
N GLY A 268 -15.46 -15.85 -4.25
CA GLY A 268 -16.25 -14.84 -4.96
C GLY A 268 -17.74 -14.81 -4.60
N THR A 269 -18.14 -15.60 -3.60
CA THR A 269 -19.53 -15.68 -3.08
C THR A 269 -19.72 -14.85 -1.82
N GLY A 270 -18.74 -14.01 -1.48
CA GLY A 270 -18.79 -13.08 -0.36
C GLY A 270 -19.38 -11.73 -0.76
N VAL A 271 -18.96 -10.67 -0.06
CA VAL A 271 -19.39 -9.29 -0.31
C VAL A 271 -19.06 -8.78 -1.73
N SER A 272 -19.72 -7.69 -2.15
CA SER A 272 -19.72 -7.11 -3.51
C SER A 272 -18.34 -7.02 -4.19
N HIS A 273 -17.27 -6.70 -3.44
CA HIS A 273 -15.91 -6.65 -3.94
C HIS A 273 -15.42 -7.99 -4.52
N SER A 274 -15.78 -9.10 -3.87
CA SER A 274 -15.42 -10.45 -4.30
C SER A 274 -16.12 -10.84 -5.61
N GLN A 275 -17.37 -10.40 -5.79
CA GLN A 275 -18.15 -10.60 -7.02
C GLN A 275 -17.55 -9.79 -8.19
N LYS A 276 -17.17 -8.53 -7.95
CA LYS A 276 -16.50 -7.68 -8.95
C LYS A 276 -15.14 -8.24 -9.35
N THR A 277 -14.39 -8.81 -8.42
CA THR A 277 -13.16 -9.56 -8.72
C THR A 277 -13.43 -10.75 -9.65
N LEU A 278 -14.47 -11.56 -9.38
CA LEU A 278 -14.85 -12.68 -10.24
C LEU A 278 -15.19 -12.21 -11.66
N GLN A 279 -15.99 -11.14 -11.78
CA GLN A 279 -16.33 -10.54 -13.07
C GLN A 279 -15.08 -10.07 -13.83
N ASN A 280 -14.16 -9.39 -13.14
CA ASN A 280 -12.90 -8.94 -13.74
C ASN A 280 -12.02 -10.09 -14.21
N MET A 281 -12.06 -11.27 -13.57
CA MET A 281 -11.31 -12.45 -14.05
C MET A 281 -11.77 -12.89 -15.44
N HIS A 282 -13.07 -12.80 -15.74
CA HIS A 282 -13.61 -13.26 -17.03
C HIS A 282 -13.41 -12.28 -18.20
N ASN A 283 -13.21 -10.97 -17.94
CA ASN A 283 -13.05 -9.97 -18.99
C ASN A 283 -11.59 -9.71 -19.37
N PHE A 284 -11.15 -10.16 -20.55
CA PHE A 284 -9.76 -9.99 -21.01
C PHE A 284 -9.51 -8.74 -21.87
N SER A 285 -10.55 -8.01 -22.24
CA SER A 285 -10.45 -6.92 -23.23
C SER A 285 -9.65 -5.70 -22.72
N ASP A 286 -9.66 -5.44 -21.41
CA ASP A 286 -9.01 -4.29 -20.78
C ASP A 286 -7.69 -4.62 -20.06
N TRP A 287 -7.24 -5.88 -20.10
CA TRP A 287 -6.14 -6.35 -19.24
C TRP A 287 -4.82 -5.61 -19.48
N THR A 288 -4.47 -5.34 -20.75
CA THR A 288 -3.28 -4.55 -21.11
C THR A 288 -3.33 -3.13 -20.54
N SER A 289 -4.51 -2.50 -20.58
CA SER A 289 -4.72 -1.16 -19.99
C SER A 289 -4.52 -1.19 -18.47
N ARG A 290 -5.04 -2.22 -17.80
CA ARG A 290 -4.86 -2.41 -16.35
C ARG A 290 -3.39 -2.61 -15.95
N ILE A 291 -2.66 -3.45 -16.69
CA ILE A 291 -1.21 -3.65 -16.50
C ILE A 291 -0.46 -2.33 -16.66
N ARG A 292 -0.81 -1.53 -17.69
CA ARG A 292 -0.20 -0.22 -17.91
C ARG A 292 -0.45 0.75 -16.75
N LYS A 293 -1.65 0.77 -16.17
CA LYS A 293 -1.94 1.63 -14.99
C LYS A 293 -1.07 1.27 -13.79
N PHE A 294 -0.94 -0.02 -13.47
CA PHE A 294 -0.03 -0.46 -12.40
C PHE A 294 1.44 -0.18 -12.70
N TRP A 295 1.84 -0.26 -13.97
CA TRP A 295 3.19 0.13 -14.37
C TRP A 295 3.46 1.61 -14.11
N VAL A 296 2.50 2.47 -14.46
CA VAL A 296 2.58 3.91 -14.20
C VAL A 296 2.74 4.18 -12.71
N ILE A 297 1.93 3.54 -11.87
CA ILE A 297 2.02 3.66 -10.40
C ILE A 297 3.44 3.30 -9.89
N VAL A 298 3.98 2.14 -10.29
CA VAL A 298 5.34 1.74 -9.90
C VAL A 298 6.35 2.76 -10.40
N SER A 299 6.19 3.25 -11.63
CA SER A 299 7.08 4.21 -12.26
C SER A 299 7.08 5.54 -11.50
N GLU A 300 5.92 6.06 -11.13
CA GLU A 300 5.75 7.34 -10.41
C GLU A 300 6.26 7.23 -8.98
N GLU A 301 5.76 6.26 -8.19
CA GLU A 301 6.03 6.20 -6.75
C GLU A 301 7.45 5.73 -6.38
N MET A 302 8.15 5.05 -7.29
CA MET A 302 9.50 4.52 -7.05
C MET A 302 10.59 5.11 -7.95
N PHE A 303 10.23 5.63 -9.13
CA PHE A 303 11.19 5.98 -10.18
C PHE A 303 10.93 7.34 -10.85
N GLY A 304 10.06 8.18 -10.31
CA GLY A 304 9.79 9.53 -10.85
C GLY A 304 9.23 9.53 -12.28
N GLY A 305 8.50 8.49 -12.66
CA GLY A 305 7.88 8.36 -13.99
C GLY A 305 8.81 7.81 -15.09
N VAL A 306 10.12 7.67 -14.84
CA VAL A 306 11.12 7.30 -15.86
C VAL A 306 11.54 5.83 -15.84
N PHE A 307 10.75 4.93 -15.22
CA PHE A 307 11.17 3.54 -15.03
C PHE A 307 11.49 2.81 -16.34
N MET A 308 10.70 3.02 -17.39
CA MET A 308 10.96 2.41 -18.70
C MET A 308 12.27 2.89 -19.32
N LEU A 309 12.58 4.19 -19.20
CA LEU A 309 13.85 4.75 -19.67
C LEU A 309 15.04 4.13 -18.92
N LEU A 310 14.93 3.96 -17.60
CA LEU A 310 15.96 3.31 -16.79
C LEU A 310 16.21 1.86 -17.26
N LEU A 311 15.17 1.11 -17.59
CA LEU A 311 15.30 -0.25 -18.12
C LEU A 311 15.95 -0.26 -19.50
N ILE A 312 15.61 0.68 -20.39
CA ILE A 312 16.25 0.81 -21.71
C ILE A 312 17.75 1.08 -21.53
N VAL A 313 18.13 2.03 -20.66
CA VAL A 313 19.54 2.34 -20.36
C VAL A 313 20.26 1.11 -19.79
N CYS A 314 19.61 0.36 -18.90
CA CYS A 314 20.15 -0.88 -18.36
C CYS A 314 20.40 -1.94 -19.46
N CYS A 315 19.43 -2.13 -20.36
CA CYS A 315 19.53 -3.06 -21.48
C CYS A 315 20.65 -2.64 -22.44
N LEU A 316 20.75 -1.36 -22.79
CA LEU A 316 21.84 -0.84 -23.62
C LEU A 316 23.21 -1.02 -22.96
N GLY A 317 23.31 -0.80 -21.64
CA GLY A 317 24.53 -1.05 -20.88
C GLY A 317 24.97 -2.51 -20.86
N ILE A 318 24.03 -3.46 -20.86
CA ILE A 318 24.33 -4.90 -20.99
C ILE A 318 24.74 -5.23 -22.42
N LEU A 319 24.01 -4.73 -23.42
CA LEU A 319 24.28 -4.96 -24.84
C LEU A 319 25.67 -4.44 -25.23
N ALA A 320 26.01 -3.22 -24.81
CA ALA A 320 27.33 -2.63 -25.04
C ALA A 320 28.45 -3.45 -24.40
N TYR A 321 28.23 -4.05 -23.22
CA TYR A 321 29.21 -4.94 -22.61
C TYR A 321 29.41 -6.22 -23.42
N LEU A 322 28.32 -6.84 -23.88
CA LEU A 322 28.39 -8.05 -24.72
C LEU A 322 29.17 -7.77 -26.02
N ILE A 323 28.92 -6.64 -26.67
CA ILE A 323 29.63 -6.24 -27.89
C ILE A 323 31.12 -6.02 -27.61
N THR A 324 31.45 -5.22 -26.59
CA THR A 324 32.82 -4.72 -26.35
C THR A 324 33.76 -5.69 -25.63
N GLN A 325 33.25 -6.75 -25.01
CA GLN A 325 34.06 -7.67 -24.17
C GLN A 325 33.86 -9.15 -24.49
N VAL A 326 32.68 -9.54 -24.98
CA VAL A 326 32.34 -10.95 -25.25
C VAL A 326 32.48 -11.27 -26.74
N LEU A 327 31.96 -10.41 -27.62
CA LEU A 327 32.01 -10.62 -29.07
C LEU A 327 33.32 -10.10 -29.68
N TRP A 328 33.77 -8.91 -29.27
CA TRP A 328 35.01 -8.31 -29.75
C TRP A 328 35.92 -7.90 -28.58
N GLU A 329 37.21 -8.24 -28.62
CA GLU A 329 38.19 -7.55 -27.78
C GLU A 329 38.50 -6.20 -28.42
N MET A 330 37.90 -5.14 -27.86
CA MET A 330 38.20 -3.77 -28.24
C MET A 330 39.32 -3.21 -27.35
N LYS A 331 40.50 -2.93 -27.91
CA LYS A 331 41.62 -2.27 -27.22
C LYS A 331 41.92 -0.93 -27.88
N LEU A 332 42.00 0.13 -27.08
CA LEU A 332 42.46 1.44 -27.52
C LEU A 332 43.99 1.39 -27.67
N GLN A 333 44.52 1.55 -28.88
CA GLN A 333 45.95 1.59 -29.16
C GLN A 333 46.32 3.00 -29.64
N TYR A 334 47.40 3.55 -29.08
CA TYR A 334 47.91 4.85 -29.48
C TYR A 334 49.03 4.65 -30.50
N HIS A 335 48.82 5.16 -31.71
CA HIS A 335 49.80 5.16 -32.78
C HIS A 335 50.18 6.60 -33.07
N ALA A 336 51.38 6.99 -32.64
CA ALA A 336 52.18 8.21 -32.91
C ALA A 336 51.47 9.60 -32.98
N ASP A 337 50.27 9.72 -33.55
CA ASP A 337 49.46 10.91 -33.73
C ASP A 337 47.95 10.71 -33.53
N HIS A 338 47.43 9.47 -33.39
CA HIS A 338 46.00 9.21 -33.13
C HIS A 338 45.73 7.92 -32.31
N TYR A 339 44.49 7.79 -31.82
CA TYR A 339 43.99 6.59 -31.14
C TYR A 339 43.20 5.72 -32.12
N GLU A 340 43.56 4.45 -32.23
CA GLU A 340 42.80 3.44 -32.98
C GLU A 340 42.13 2.45 -32.02
N ILE A 341 40.96 1.94 -32.43
CA ILE A 341 40.24 0.89 -31.70
C ILE A 341 40.51 -0.43 -32.42
N ALA A 342 41.43 -1.24 -31.90
CA ALA A 342 41.67 -2.59 -32.41
C ALA A 342 40.49 -3.49 -32.00
N VAL A 343 39.80 -4.10 -32.97
CA VAL A 343 38.63 -4.97 -32.78
C VAL A 343 39.00 -6.41 -33.16
N ASN A 344 39.24 -7.28 -32.18
CA ASN A 344 39.56 -8.70 -32.43
C ASN A 344 38.33 -9.60 -32.20
N ASN A 345 37.98 -10.45 -33.19
CA ASN A 345 36.90 -11.42 -33.05
C ASN A 345 37.32 -12.62 -32.18
N LYS A 346 36.58 -12.90 -31.10
CA LYS A 346 36.78 -14.10 -30.29
C LYS A 346 36.01 -15.26 -30.92
N GLU A 347 36.69 -16.09 -31.72
CA GLU A 347 36.10 -17.35 -32.18
C GLU A 347 35.69 -18.21 -30.97
N HIS A 348 34.39 -18.43 -30.79
CA HIS A 348 33.83 -19.23 -29.70
C HIS A 348 33.07 -20.44 -30.24
N THR A 349 33.80 -21.51 -30.58
CA THR A 349 33.27 -22.88 -30.78
C THR A 349 33.46 -23.73 -29.52
N LYS A 350 33.03 -23.22 -28.34
CA LYS A 350 33.00 -24.02 -27.11
C LYS A 350 31.65 -23.90 -26.41
N THR A 351 31.07 -25.05 -26.08
CA THR A 351 29.85 -25.18 -25.27
C THR A 351 30.04 -24.46 -23.94
N VAL A 352 29.25 -23.40 -23.72
CA VAL A 352 29.31 -22.59 -22.49
C VAL A 352 28.51 -23.28 -21.40
N TYR A 353 29.19 -23.86 -20.42
CA TYR A 353 28.54 -24.36 -19.20
C TYR A 353 28.21 -23.20 -18.27
N VAL A 354 26.96 -22.76 -18.24
CA VAL A 354 26.48 -21.74 -17.28
C VAL A 354 26.30 -22.41 -15.92
N LYS A 355 27.28 -22.25 -15.03
CA LYS A 355 27.13 -22.64 -13.63
C LYS A 355 26.09 -21.76 -12.96
N VAL A 356 24.89 -22.28 -12.74
CA VAL A 356 23.82 -21.60 -11.98
C VAL A 356 24.31 -21.34 -10.56
N LYS A 357 24.55 -20.08 -10.24
CA LYS A 357 24.98 -19.67 -8.90
C LYS A 357 23.80 -19.70 -7.96
N ARG A 358 24.07 -19.82 -6.65
CA ARG A 358 23.05 -19.71 -5.60
C ARG A 358 22.17 -18.46 -5.76
N GLU A 359 22.81 -17.34 -6.05
CA GLU A 359 22.17 -16.03 -6.18
C GLU A 359 21.12 -16.05 -7.30
N THR A 360 21.34 -16.84 -8.36
CA THR A 360 20.48 -16.91 -9.54
C THR A 360 19.09 -17.46 -9.20
N TYR A 361 18.99 -18.62 -8.54
CA TYR A 361 17.67 -19.18 -8.24
C TYR A 361 16.90 -18.38 -7.17
N LEU A 362 17.59 -17.70 -6.25
CA LEU A 362 16.94 -16.81 -5.28
C LEU A 362 16.33 -15.58 -5.97
N ILE A 363 17.06 -14.99 -6.91
CA ILE A 363 16.56 -13.85 -7.70
C ILE A 363 15.43 -14.30 -8.64
N CYS A 364 15.54 -15.48 -9.27
CA CYS A 364 14.49 -16.02 -10.12
C CYS A 364 13.18 -16.22 -9.36
N ASP A 365 13.23 -16.72 -8.12
CA ASP A 365 12.05 -16.87 -7.25
C ASP A 365 11.36 -15.52 -6.99
N ILE A 366 12.13 -14.49 -6.65
CA ILE A 366 11.61 -13.13 -6.43
C ILE A 366 11.02 -12.55 -7.71
N ILE A 367 11.70 -12.70 -8.86
CA ILE A 367 11.21 -12.21 -10.16
C ILE A 367 9.89 -12.88 -10.52
N LEU A 368 9.83 -14.21 -10.42
CA LEU A 368 8.64 -14.98 -10.74
C LEU A 368 7.47 -14.58 -9.83
N THR A 369 7.73 -14.43 -8.54
CA THR A 369 6.75 -13.98 -7.56
C THR A 369 6.23 -12.58 -7.86
N CYS A 370 7.13 -11.61 -8.07
CA CYS A 370 6.74 -10.24 -8.39
C CYS A 370 5.94 -10.18 -9.69
N ALA A 371 6.39 -10.87 -10.75
CA ALA A 371 5.70 -10.89 -12.03
C ALA A 371 4.30 -11.53 -11.92
N PHE A 372 4.19 -12.67 -11.23
CA PHE A 372 2.92 -13.34 -11.01
C PHE A 372 1.94 -12.45 -10.25
N VAL A 373 2.35 -11.91 -9.09
CA VAL A 373 1.49 -11.07 -8.25
C VAL A 373 1.09 -9.80 -8.98
N PHE A 374 2.01 -9.16 -9.70
CA PHE A 374 1.72 -7.95 -10.46
C PHE A 374 0.66 -8.18 -11.54
N VAL A 375 0.83 -9.25 -12.33
CA VAL A 375 -0.08 -9.63 -13.43
C VAL A 375 -1.46 -10.03 -12.89
N ILE A 376 -1.50 -10.84 -11.83
CA ILE A 376 -2.76 -11.26 -11.21
C ILE A 376 -3.45 -10.08 -10.54
N SER A 377 -2.74 -9.25 -9.80
CA SER A 377 -3.32 -8.06 -9.14
C SER A 377 -3.90 -7.09 -10.17
N ALA A 378 -3.22 -6.88 -11.30
CA ALA A 378 -3.74 -6.04 -12.39
C ALA A 378 -5.08 -6.58 -12.93
N LYS A 379 -5.21 -7.91 -12.98
CA LYS A 379 -6.39 -8.60 -13.45
C LYS A 379 -7.55 -8.53 -12.46
N ILE A 380 -7.31 -8.86 -11.19
CA ILE A 380 -8.39 -9.08 -10.22
C ILE A 380 -8.81 -7.83 -9.45
N SER A 381 -7.93 -6.82 -9.40
CA SER A 381 -8.18 -5.60 -8.62
C SER A 381 -9.46 -4.91 -9.10
N PRO A 382 -10.37 -4.52 -8.19
CA PRO A 382 -11.55 -3.76 -8.56
C PRO A 382 -11.20 -2.37 -9.12
N TRP A 383 -10.08 -1.79 -8.65
CA TRP A 383 -9.54 -0.50 -9.08
C TRP A 383 -8.02 -0.57 -9.25
N GLN A 384 -7.48 0.14 -10.23
CA GLN A 384 -6.03 0.17 -10.47
C GLN A 384 -5.38 1.29 -9.65
N VAL A 385 -5.28 1.05 -8.34
CA VAL A 385 -4.60 1.91 -7.37
C VAL A 385 -3.48 1.15 -6.67
N ASN A 386 -2.51 1.88 -6.13
CA ASN A 386 -1.26 1.36 -5.56
C ASN A 386 -1.44 0.31 -4.46
N ARG A 387 -2.47 0.43 -3.63
CA ARG A 387 -2.72 -0.41 -2.45
C ARG A 387 -2.80 -1.91 -2.73
N TYR A 388 -3.11 -2.30 -3.98
CA TYR A 388 -3.17 -3.71 -4.40
C TYR A 388 -1.81 -4.32 -4.77
N ILE A 389 -0.74 -3.52 -4.87
CA ILE A 389 0.61 -3.97 -5.23
C ILE A 389 1.71 -3.48 -4.27
N MET A 390 1.34 -2.77 -3.20
CA MET A 390 2.27 -2.23 -2.20
C MET A 390 3.22 -3.28 -1.63
N ASN A 391 2.76 -4.52 -1.44
CA ASN A 391 3.57 -5.63 -0.95
C ASN A 391 4.73 -6.04 -1.88
N LEU A 392 4.75 -5.56 -3.12
CA LEU A 392 5.83 -5.80 -4.08
C LEU A 392 6.97 -4.79 -3.98
N PHE A 393 6.72 -3.58 -3.47
CA PHE A 393 7.69 -2.48 -3.49
C PHE A 393 9.06 -2.82 -2.84
N PRO A 394 9.15 -3.50 -1.67
CA PRO A 394 10.45 -3.90 -1.12
C PRO A 394 11.26 -4.79 -2.08
N PHE A 395 10.56 -5.67 -2.80
CA PHE A 395 11.18 -6.63 -3.73
C PHE A 395 11.56 -5.98 -5.05
N LEU A 396 10.74 -5.06 -5.57
CA LEU A 396 11.07 -4.27 -6.76
C LEU A 396 12.29 -3.40 -6.51
N SER A 397 12.40 -2.75 -5.34
CA SER A 397 13.61 -2.03 -4.92
C SER A 397 14.83 -2.95 -4.93
N LEU A 398 14.68 -4.17 -4.41
CA LEU A 398 15.75 -5.16 -4.41
C LEU A 398 16.18 -5.61 -5.80
N LEU A 399 15.23 -5.95 -6.67
CA LEU A 399 15.51 -6.37 -8.04
C LEU A 399 16.20 -5.25 -8.82
N PHE A 400 15.75 -4.02 -8.66
CA PHE A 400 16.35 -2.86 -9.30
C PHE A 400 17.78 -2.61 -8.81
N CYS A 401 18.01 -2.59 -7.50
CA CYS A 401 19.35 -2.45 -6.94
C CYS A 401 20.28 -3.60 -7.37
N TYR A 402 19.75 -4.83 -7.48
CA TYR A 402 20.51 -5.97 -7.99
C TYR A 402 20.91 -5.79 -9.46
N LEU A 403 20.00 -5.32 -10.30
CA LEU A 403 20.25 -5.03 -11.72
C LEU A 403 21.34 -3.96 -11.89
N LEU A 404 21.21 -2.82 -11.20
CA LEU A 404 22.22 -1.76 -11.24
C LEU A 404 23.58 -2.25 -10.75
N TYR A 405 23.62 -2.96 -9.61
CA TYR A 405 24.86 -3.51 -9.09
C TYR A 405 25.50 -4.50 -10.07
N PHE A 406 24.70 -5.33 -10.73
CA PHE A 406 25.17 -6.25 -11.75
C PHE A 406 25.81 -5.49 -12.91
N ILE A 407 25.13 -4.47 -13.46
CA ILE A 407 25.62 -3.64 -14.56
C ILE A 407 26.93 -2.95 -14.16
N TYR A 408 26.99 -2.27 -13.01
CA TYR A 408 28.23 -1.62 -12.58
C TYR A 408 29.37 -2.60 -12.40
N LYS A 409 29.10 -3.83 -11.97
CA LYS A 409 30.14 -4.85 -11.87
C LYS A 409 30.67 -5.31 -13.23
N LEU A 410 29.88 -5.21 -14.30
CA LEU A 410 30.36 -5.50 -15.66
C LEU A 410 31.42 -4.48 -16.10
N TRP A 411 31.20 -3.21 -15.77
CA TRP A 411 32.01 -2.08 -16.25
C TRP A 411 33.11 -1.61 -15.28
N ILE A 412 32.90 -1.78 -13.97
CA ILE A 412 33.75 -1.23 -12.92
C ILE A 412 34.38 -2.38 -12.10
N LYS A 413 35.70 -2.46 -12.10
CA LYS A 413 36.42 -3.48 -11.29
C LYS A 413 36.57 -3.07 -9.81
N ASN A 414 36.65 -1.77 -9.54
CA ASN A 414 36.86 -1.25 -8.18
C ASN A 414 35.54 -1.23 -7.37
N LYS A 415 35.50 -1.97 -6.25
CA LYS A 415 34.30 -2.08 -5.41
C LYS A 415 33.85 -0.77 -4.78
N ALA A 416 34.76 0.11 -4.39
CA ALA A 416 34.39 1.41 -3.80
C ALA A 416 33.73 2.30 -4.85
N LYS A 417 34.24 2.29 -6.10
CA LYS A 417 33.60 3.00 -7.22
C LYS A 417 32.19 2.48 -7.52
N ILE A 418 31.97 1.16 -7.45
CA ILE A 418 30.61 0.59 -7.57
C ILE A 418 29.70 1.12 -6.46
N GLN A 419 30.18 1.18 -5.21
CA GLN A 419 29.37 1.67 -4.10
C GLN A 419 29.00 3.15 -4.25
N ILE A 420 29.96 3.98 -4.68
CA ILE A 420 29.71 5.39 -4.96
C ILE A 420 28.68 5.54 -6.09
N ALA A 421 28.84 4.79 -7.19
CA ALA A 421 27.87 4.81 -8.29
C ALA A 421 26.46 4.40 -7.83
N MET A 422 26.33 3.34 -7.04
CA MET A 422 25.05 2.92 -6.46
C MET A 422 24.40 4.03 -5.62
N VAL A 423 25.17 4.70 -4.76
CA VAL A 423 24.65 5.81 -3.92
C VAL A 423 24.18 6.98 -4.78
N ILE A 424 24.99 7.41 -5.74
CA ILE A 424 24.64 8.51 -6.65
C ILE A 424 23.35 8.17 -7.42
N SER A 425 23.22 6.97 -7.97
CA SER A 425 22.02 6.59 -8.72
C SER A 425 20.77 6.54 -7.86
N MET A 426 20.85 6.05 -6.63
CA MET A 426 19.71 6.09 -5.72
C MET A 426 19.33 7.54 -5.33
N MET A 427 20.32 8.41 -5.10
CA MET A 427 20.05 9.82 -4.80
C MET A 427 19.40 10.55 -5.98
N LEU A 428 19.87 10.28 -7.20
CA LEU A 428 19.29 10.87 -8.42
C LEU A 428 17.86 10.39 -8.66
N ILE A 429 17.62 9.08 -8.59
CA ILE A 429 16.30 8.50 -8.83
C ILE A 429 15.33 8.88 -7.69
N GLY A 430 15.77 8.78 -6.44
CA GLY A 430 14.96 9.18 -5.29
C GLY A 430 14.65 10.67 -5.30
N GLY A 431 15.66 11.52 -5.54
CA GLY A 431 15.48 12.97 -5.67
C GLY A 431 14.54 13.35 -6.81
N LEU A 432 14.67 12.71 -7.98
CA LEU A 432 13.72 12.90 -9.09
C LEU A 432 12.30 12.47 -8.71
N THR A 433 12.15 11.39 -7.95
CA THR A 433 10.84 10.89 -7.53
C THR A 433 10.10 11.91 -6.69
N TYR A 434 10.76 12.53 -5.69
CA TYR A 434 10.21 13.62 -4.88
C TYR A 434 10.13 14.97 -5.60
N TYR A 435 10.87 15.18 -6.67
CA TYR A 435 10.76 16.39 -7.48
C TYR A 435 9.50 16.38 -8.36
N VAL A 436 9.09 15.20 -8.83
CA VAL A 436 7.98 15.06 -9.80
C VAL A 436 6.67 14.64 -9.12
N ASN A 437 6.72 14.03 -7.94
CA ASN A 437 5.53 13.45 -7.30
C ASN A 437 5.48 13.78 -5.80
N ASP A 438 4.26 13.84 -5.29
CA ASP A 438 3.95 14.00 -3.86
C ASP A 438 3.36 12.70 -3.28
N PRO A 439 3.55 12.43 -1.97
CA PRO A 439 2.87 11.33 -1.30
C PRO A 439 1.33 11.51 -1.27
N CYS A 440 0.60 10.42 -1.51
CA CYS A 440 -0.85 10.46 -1.79
C CYS A 440 -1.75 10.51 -0.55
N TYR A 441 -1.27 10.09 0.63
CA TYR A 441 -2.11 9.82 1.81
C TYR A 441 -1.92 10.82 2.95
N LEU A 442 -1.47 12.04 2.65
CA LEU A 442 -1.20 13.08 3.64
C LEU A 442 -2.41 13.98 3.91
N TYR A 443 -3.16 14.37 2.88
CA TYR A 443 -4.35 15.24 2.99
C TYR A 443 -4.08 16.50 3.86
N PRO A 444 -3.12 17.34 3.47
CA PRO A 444 -2.67 18.48 4.29
C PRO A 444 -3.80 19.46 4.65
N GLU A 445 -4.84 19.56 3.84
CA GLU A 445 -6.01 20.41 4.03
C GLU A 445 -6.92 19.99 5.19
N GLY A 446 -6.89 18.71 5.61
CA GLY A 446 -7.85 18.17 6.59
C GLY A 446 -7.85 18.87 7.95
N GLU A 447 -6.69 19.33 8.44
CA GLU A 447 -6.63 20.06 9.73
C GLU A 447 -7.34 21.41 9.65
N ASN A 448 -7.23 22.09 8.52
CA ASN A 448 -7.92 23.36 8.28
C ASN A 448 -9.43 23.14 8.13
N ASN A 449 -9.86 22.09 7.43
CA ASN A 449 -11.28 21.77 7.23
C ASN A 449 -11.97 21.46 8.57
N ILE A 450 -11.32 20.65 9.42
CA ILE A 450 -11.80 20.37 10.78
C ILE A 450 -11.84 21.66 11.62
N ALA A 451 -10.82 22.53 11.53
CA ALA A 451 -10.82 23.81 12.25
C ALA A 451 -11.98 24.71 11.82
N ILE A 452 -12.23 24.84 10.51
CA ILE A 452 -13.37 25.58 9.96
C ILE A 452 -14.67 25.00 10.50
N SER A 453 -14.89 23.68 10.46
CA SER A 453 -16.15 23.08 10.93
C SER A 453 -16.48 23.43 12.40
N LYS A 454 -15.45 23.60 13.26
CA LYS A 454 -15.61 24.00 14.66
C LYS A 454 -16.00 25.48 14.84
N GLU A 455 -15.71 26.34 13.87
CA GLU A 455 -16.18 27.73 13.88
C GLU A 455 -17.69 27.84 13.62
N TYR A 456 -18.28 26.79 13.02
CA TYR A 456 -19.69 26.73 12.65
C TYR A 456 -20.51 25.73 13.49
N THR A 457 -20.04 25.35 14.68
CA THR A 457 -20.73 24.36 15.56
C THR A 457 -22.21 24.66 15.81
N ASP A 458 -22.56 25.94 16.00
CA ASP A 458 -23.94 26.39 16.28
C ASP A 458 -24.77 26.62 15.00
N THR A 459 -24.22 26.35 13.81
CA THR A 459 -24.93 26.53 12.53
C THR A 459 -25.47 25.19 12.05
N THR A 460 -26.70 25.16 11.55
CA THR A 460 -27.25 23.95 10.92
C THR A 460 -26.38 23.54 9.74
N CYS A 461 -26.02 22.26 9.67
CA CYS A 461 -25.30 21.67 8.55
C CYS A 461 -26.25 20.85 7.68
N LEU A 462 -26.14 20.99 6.37
CA LEU A 462 -26.83 20.17 5.36
C LEU A 462 -25.80 19.46 4.48
N TYR A 463 -25.77 18.13 4.53
CA TYR A 463 -24.96 17.29 3.66
C TYR A 463 -25.78 16.74 2.50
N VAL A 464 -25.41 17.11 1.28
CA VAL A 464 -26.06 16.63 0.06
C VAL A 464 -25.16 15.61 -0.62
N TYR A 465 -25.64 14.36 -0.69
CA TYR A 465 -24.89 13.24 -1.22
C TYR A 465 -25.48 12.68 -2.50
N THR A 466 -24.65 11.95 -3.23
CA THR A 466 -25.09 11.03 -4.30
C THR A 466 -25.09 9.58 -3.81
N THR A 467 -24.16 9.24 -2.90
CA THR A 467 -24.16 7.95 -2.22
C THR A 467 -23.91 8.11 -0.72
N SER A 468 -24.81 7.58 0.11
CA SER A 468 -24.82 7.82 1.56
C SER A 468 -23.55 7.36 2.28
N TYR A 469 -22.88 6.32 1.78
CA TYR A 469 -21.66 5.81 2.39
C TYR A 469 -20.49 6.79 2.36
N ILE A 470 -20.51 7.81 1.50
CA ILE A 470 -19.39 8.74 1.30
C ILE A 470 -19.36 9.83 2.38
N MET A 471 -20.47 10.05 3.06
CA MET A 471 -20.57 11.04 4.12
C MET A 471 -19.53 10.82 5.24
N ILE A 472 -19.15 9.57 5.50
CA ILE A 472 -18.08 9.24 6.46
C ILE A 472 -16.72 9.86 6.10
N ASN A 473 -16.49 10.25 4.85
CA ASN A 473 -15.27 10.91 4.39
C ASN A 473 -15.06 12.28 5.05
N GLU A 474 -16.16 12.92 5.47
CA GLU A 474 -16.22 14.17 6.25
C GLU A 474 -16.59 13.90 7.72
N GLY A 475 -16.51 12.66 8.20
CA GLY A 475 -17.01 12.31 9.53
C GLY A 475 -16.30 13.06 10.67
N LEU A 476 -15.08 13.54 10.46
CA LEU A 476 -14.34 14.30 11.47
C LEU A 476 -14.77 15.77 11.56
N GLU A 477 -15.26 16.29 10.45
CA GLU A 477 -15.82 17.62 10.27
C GLU A 477 -17.28 17.63 10.75
N LEU A 478 -18.08 16.67 10.26
CA LEU A 478 -19.52 16.56 10.52
C LEU A 478 -19.87 16.34 12.00
N GLN A 479 -19.02 15.67 12.77
CA GLN A 479 -19.23 15.51 14.22
C GLN A 479 -19.18 16.83 15.02
N ASN A 480 -18.71 17.93 14.44
CA ASN A 480 -18.53 19.20 15.17
C ASN A 480 -19.79 20.07 15.19
N TYR A 481 -20.83 19.71 14.43
CA TYR A 481 -22.09 20.47 14.36
C TYR A 481 -23.06 20.03 15.46
N GLN A 482 -23.97 20.92 15.86
CA GLN A 482 -25.08 20.57 16.77
C GLN A 482 -26.28 19.97 16.04
N ARG A 483 -26.51 20.37 14.77
CA ARG A 483 -27.61 19.90 13.93
C ARG A 483 -27.10 19.56 12.54
N LEU A 484 -27.40 18.35 12.09
CA LEU A 484 -26.99 17.84 10.79
C LEU A 484 -28.17 17.21 10.07
N TYR A 485 -28.41 17.70 8.85
CA TYR A 485 -29.33 17.11 7.89
C TYR A 485 -28.55 16.45 6.77
N GLN A 486 -29.05 15.32 6.28
CA GLN A 486 -28.50 14.60 5.13
C GLN A 486 -29.61 14.29 4.13
N MET A 487 -29.33 14.44 2.84
CA MET A 487 -30.29 14.05 1.81
C MET A 487 -29.63 13.74 0.47
N TYR A 488 -30.26 12.83 -0.28
CA TYR A 488 -29.90 12.55 -1.65
C TYR A 488 -30.23 13.76 -2.53
N TYR A 489 -29.34 14.09 -3.47
CA TYR A 489 -29.48 15.30 -4.29
C TYR A 489 -30.81 15.40 -5.07
N LYS A 490 -31.45 14.27 -5.39
CA LYS A 490 -32.77 14.29 -6.08
C LYS A 490 -33.92 14.66 -5.14
N ASP A 491 -33.73 14.54 -3.83
CA ASP A 491 -34.78 14.77 -2.82
C ASP A 491 -34.82 16.22 -2.32
N LEU A 492 -34.03 17.13 -2.89
CA LEU A 492 -33.92 18.52 -2.41
C LEU A 492 -35.29 19.23 -2.32
N ASP A 493 -36.16 19.08 -3.32
CA ASP A 493 -37.48 19.73 -3.33
C ASP A 493 -38.41 19.22 -2.23
N ILE A 494 -38.14 18.01 -1.73
CA ILE A 494 -38.97 17.33 -0.74
C ILE A 494 -38.44 17.61 0.66
N LYS A 495 -37.12 17.51 0.86
CA LYS A 495 -36.51 17.48 2.20
C LYS A 495 -35.88 18.80 2.65
N VAL A 496 -35.46 19.69 1.73
CA VAL A 496 -34.89 21.01 2.13
C VAL A 496 -35.90 21.89 2.88
N PRO A 497 -37.20 21.93 2.52
CA PRO A 497 -38.18 22.72 3.26
C PRO A 497 -38.31 22.35 4.75
N ASP A 498 -37.93 21.13 5.12
CA ASP A 498 -37.98 20.62 6.49
C ASP A 498 -36.69 20.93 7.30
N VAL A 499 -35.67 21.52 6.67
CA VAL A 499 -34.40 21.88 7.33
C VAL A 499 -34.61 23.08 8.25
N SER A 500 -34.34 22.90 9.54
CA SER A 500 -34.39 23.98 10.53
C SER A 500 -33.19 24.93 10.35
N ILE A 501 -33.45 26.15 9.87
CA ILE A 501 -32.42 27.17 9.67
C ILE A 501 -32.50 28.20 10.79
N GLU A 502 -31.48 28.22 11.64
CA GLU A 502 -31.35 29.23 12.68
C GLU A 502 -30.39 30.35 12.23
N ASN A 503 -30.59 31.55 12.80
CA ASN A 503 -29.75 32.73 12.54
C ASN A 503 -29.61 33.13 11.05
N SER A 504 -30.52 32.67 10.19
CA SER A 504 -30.42 32.85 8.72
C SER A 504 -29.07 32.39 8.16
N LYS A 505 -28.48 31.33 8.73
CA LYS A 505 -27.22 30.74 8.28
C LYS A 505 -27.36 29.23 8.11
N LEU A 506 -26.78 28.69 7.05
CA LEU A 506 -26.75 27.26 6.77
C LEU A 506 -25.39 26.89 6.20
N VAL A 507 -24.72 25.88 6.76
CA VAL A 507 -23.54 25.29 6.14
C VAL A 507 -24.00 24.15 5.22
N VAL A 508 -23.53 24.15 3.98
CA VAL A 508 -23.90 23.17 2.96
C VAL A 508 -22.65 22.45 2.48
N TYR A 509 -22.65 21.13 2.63
CA TYR A 509 -21.68 20.22 2.04
C TYR A 509 -22.26 19.60 0.78
N LEU A 510 -21.58 19.76 -0.35
CA LEU A 510 -21.93 19.14 -1.61
C LEU A 510 -20.84 18.13 -2.00
N ASP A 511 -21.22 16.86 -2.14
CA ASP A 511 -20.30 15.80 -2.55
C ASP A 511 -19.74 16.05 -3.96
N ARG A 512 -18.42 15.90 -4.14
CA ARG A 512 -17.73 15.99 -5.44
C ARG A 512 -18.23 15.02 -6.50
N ILE A 513 -18.94 13.96 -6.12
CA ILE A 513 -19.57 13.05 -7.09
C ILE A 513 -20.61 13.77 -7.96
N LEU A 514 -21.12 14.92 -7.55
CA LEU A 514 -21.94 15.77 -8.42
C LEU A 514 -21.21 16.21 -9.70
N ASP A 515 -19.87 16.15 -9.73
CA ASP A 515 -19.07 16.41 -10.95
C ASP A 515 -19.01 15.20 -11.89
N LYS A 516 -19.37 13.99 -11.43
CA LYS A 516 -19.32 12.77 -12.24
C LYS A 516 -20.48 12.74 -13.22
N LYS A 517 -20.25 12.16 -14.39
CA LYS A 517 -21.31 11.96 -15.40
C LYS A 517 -22.39 10.97 -14.95
N TYR A 518 -22.02 10.00 -14.12
CA TYR A 518 -22.90 8.98 -13.58
C TYR A 518 -22.61 8.78 -12.09
N ASP A 519 -23.65 8.55 -11.30
CA ASP A 519 -23.54 8.17 -9.90
C ASP A 519 -23.13 6.69 -9.75
N ASP A 520 -22.95 6.23 -8.51
CA ASP A 520 -22.51 4.86 -8.24
C ASP A 520 -23.59 3.80 -8.56
N LEU A 521 -24.84 4.21 -8.79
CA LEU A 521 -25.93 3.37 -9.27
C LEU A 521 -25.96 3.30 -10.81
N GLY A 522 -25.07 4.03 -11.49
CA GLY A 522 -25.01 4.10 -12.95
C GLY A 522 -26.04 5.04 -13.55
N GLU A 523 -26.75 5.82 -12.73
CA GLU A 523 -27.69 6.83 -13.21
C GLU A 523 -26.94 8.11 -13.56
N LYS A 524 -27.41 8.82 -14.59
CA LYS A 524 -26.77 10.06 -15.01
C LYS A 524 -26.94 11.12 -13.92
N VAL A 525 -25.86 11.73 -13.48
CA VAL A 525 -25.95 12.90 -12.60
C VAL A 525 -26.50 14.06 -13.43
N THR A 526 -27.62 14.62 -12.99
CA THR A 526 -28.37 15.65 -13.71
C THR A 526 -28.18 17.05 -13.14
N MET A 527 -27.44 17.17 -12.04
CA MET A 527 -27.28 18.40 -11.28
C MET A 527 -25.82 18.56 -10.88
N ASP A 528 -25.19 19.61 -11.37
CA ASP A 528 -23.84 20.02 -10.98
C ASP A 528 -23.86 20.76 -9.62
N PRO A 529 -22.71 20.93 -8.95
CA PRO A 529 -22.65 21.60 -7.64
C PRO A 529 -23.24 23.02 -7.64
N GLU A 530 -23.02 23.81 -8.69
CA GLU A 530 -23.54 25.18 -8.80
C GLU A 530 -25.07 25.19 -8.82
N LYS A 531 -25.70 24.38 -9.68
CA LYS A 531 -27.17 24.27 -9.73
C LYS A 531 -27.74 23.70 -8.44
N CYS A 532 -27.03 22.79 -7.79
CA CYS A 532 -27.41 22.26 -6.50
C CYS A 532 -27.45 23.39 -5.45
N LEU A 533 -26.41 24.22 -5.40
CA LEU A 533 -26.32 25.35 -4.49
C LEU A 533 -27.42 26.38 -4.77
N GLU A 534 -27.62 26.78 -6.03
CA GLU A 534 -28.68 27.72 -6.45
C GLU A 534 -30.07 27.21 -6.06
N LYS A 535 -30.30 25.91 -6.20
CA LYS A 535 -31.57 25.27 -5.83
C LYS A 535 -31.79 25.34 -4.32
N ILE A 536 -30.77 25.07 -3.51
CA ILE A 536 -30.85 25.17 -2.05
C ILE A 536 -31.11 26.63 -1.64
N GLN A 537 -30.42 27.60 -2.23
CA GLN A 537 -30.67 29.03 -2.00
C GLN A 537 -32.11 29.42 -2.30
N LYS A 538 -32.67 28.94 -3.42
CA LYS A 538 -34.07 29.19 -3.79
C LYS A 538 -35.07 28.58 -2.80
N LEU A 539 -34.80 27.37 -2.33
CA LEU A 539 -35.70 26.64 -1.41
C LEU A 539 -35.64 27.18 0.02
N THR A 540 -34.46 27.63 0.47
CA THR A 540 -34.23 28.17 1.82
C THR A 540 -34.48 29.67 1.93
N GLY A 541 -34.43 30.40 0.81
CA GLY A 541 -34.53 31.85 0.77
C GLY A 541 -33.22 32.61 1.06
N LEU A 542 -32.13 31.90 1.35
CA LEU A 542 -30.80 32.46 1.62
C LEU A 542 -30.16 32.95 0.31
N LYS A 543 -29.92 34.26 0.20
CA LYS A 543 -29.54 34.91 -1.06
C LYS A 543 -28.04 34.90 -1.37
N ASN A 544 -27.23 34.86 -0.33
CA ASN A 544 -25.78 34.96 -0.45
C ASN A 544 -25.14 33.60 -0.13
N SER A 545 -23.98 33.37 -0.74
CA SER A 545 -23.13 32.21 -0.45
C SER A 545 -21.68 32.67 -0.27
N LYS A 546 -20.96 31.97 0.60
CA LYS A 546 -19.52 32.13 0.79
C LYS A 546 -18.90 30.74 0.80
N GLU A 547 -17.91 30.51 -0.07
CA GLU A 547 -17.11 29.30 -0.02
C GLU A 547 -16.29 29.27 1.27
N LEU A 548 -16.41 28.18 2.02
CA LEU A 548 -15.61 27.93 3.21
C LEU A 548 -14.32 27.21 2.85
N TYR A 549 -14.47 26.11 2.11
CA TYR A 549 -13.36 25.39 1.49
C TYR A 549 -13.86 24.47 0.37
N GLN A 550 -12.92 24.02 -0.45
CA GLN A 550 -13.13 22.98 -1.45
C GLN A 550 -11.90 22.06 -1.43
N ASP A 551 -12.12 20.77 -1.28
CA ASP A 551 -11.06 19.75 -1.29
C ASP A 551 -11.42 18.62 -2.26
N GLU A 552 -10.68 17.50 -2.25
CA GLU A 552 -10.96 16.37 -3.14
C GLU A 552 -12.28 15.62 -2.84
N LYS A 553 -12.94 15.93 -1.72
CA LYS A 553 -14.09 15.22 -1.16
C LYS A 553 -15.39 15.98 -1.34
N ALA A 554 -15.40 17.27 -1.04
CA ALA A 554 -16.61 18.09 -1.04
C ALA A 554 -16.35 19.56 -1.43
N TYR A 555 -17.44 20.22 -1.81
CA TYR A 555 -17.57 21.67 -1.86
C TYR A 555 -18.35 22.13 -0.62
N VAL A 556 -17.82 23.08 0.15
CA VAL A 556 -18.44 23.50 1.40
C VAL A 556 -18.71 25.01 1.40
N TYR A 557 -19.97 25.38 1.63
CA TYR A 557 -20.45 26.76 1.56
C TYR A 557 -21.19 27.16 2.84
N GLU A 558 -21.05 28.42 3.25
CA GLU A 558 -21.99 29.11 4.13
C GLU A 558 -23.03 29.83 3.26
N LEU A 559 -24.30 29.51 3.45
CA LEU A 559 -25.43 30.28 2.93
C LEU A 559 -25.94 31.23 3.99
N TYR A 560 -26.24 32.47 3.59
CA TYR A 560 -26.74 33.51 4.48
C TYR A 560 -27.63 34.51 3.73
N ASN A 561 -28.38 35.33 4.48
CA ASN A 561 -29.26 36.36 3.91
C ASN A 561 -28.55 37.63 3.46
#